data_AF-A0A7Y8NR14-F1
#
_entry.id   AF-A0A7Y8NR14-F1
#
_cell.length_a   1.000
_cell.length_b   1.000
_cell.length_c   1.000
_cell.angle_alpha   90.00
_cell.angle_beta   90.00
_cell.angle_gamma   90.00
#
_symmetry.space_group_name_H-M   'P 1'
#
loop_
_entity.id
_entity.type
_entity.pdbx_description
1 polymer ?
#
loop_
_entity_poly.entity_id
_entity_poly.type
_entity_poly.pdbx_seq_one_letter_code
_entity_poly.pdbx_strand_id
1 'polypeptide(L)'
;MSEVKREDRYIQFPLCLLQQTYQNPKQGLNMILDYGIVYYAKSIRNYTITEVARQLMYAFYRKNEMIQNSLYSTIQKYANNGCLTIDEDYNGFSGSSFDPLEVSEELLGLFESDHEFKKAAILRYQIAQAEDFLYIKDHGIDSTIKGYKEGLAYQKEFEQKFGSDCMPMIKPEQLFEFRDSGRDLDLFRAYIAIKSMIGMRNFATSNKPAILSRMIGCKSKDAFVYYTTNKYQKNDHILPTVKKYSKRFNMDKLILTLAERQFIMFVSKPYVSILYFSKYMEPEELATLVKETKSKQDLKQRIKEASKFL
;
A
#
# COMPACT_ATOMS: atom_id res chain seq x y z
N MET A 1 29.13 12.21 -9.65
CA MET A 1 28.57 10.85 -9.53
C MET A 1 27.09 10.96 -9.79
N SER A 2 26.61 10.40 -10.90
CA SER A 2 25.19 10.38 -11.23
C SER A 2 24.46 9.52 -10.21
N GLU A 3 23.67 10.14 -9.34
CA GLU A 3 22.69 9.43 -8.53
C GLU A 3 21.80 8.63 -9.48
N VAL A 4 21.92 7.30 -9.40
CA VAL A 4 20.93 6.38 -9.93
C VAL A 4 19.61 6.85 -9.33
N LYS A 5 18.69 7.37 -10.16
CA LYS A 5 17.29 7.57 -9.78
C LYS A 5 16.82 6.25 -9.22
N ARG A 6 16.80 6.10 -7.89
CA ARG A 6 16.15 4.96 -7.24
C ARG A 6 14.72 5.01 -7.76
N GLU A 7 14.33 4.00 -8.54
CA GLU A 7 12.91 3.79 -8.82
C GLU A 7 12.21 3.79 -7.47
N ASP A 8 11.38 4.81 -7.23
CA ASP A 8 10.78 4.96 -5.94
C ASP A 8 9.84 3.76 -5.71
N ARG A 9 10.23 2.89 -4.78
CA ARG A 9 9.47 1.70 -4.37
C ARG A 9 8.34 2.13 -3.44
N TYR A 10 7.11 1.87 -3.85
CA TYR A 10 5.92 2.19 -3.07
C TYR A 10 5.05 0.96 -2.89
N ILE A 11 4.43 0.86 -1.72
CA ILE A 11 3.27 -0.01 -1.52
C ILE A 11 1.99 0.81 -1.70
N GLN A 12 0.96 0.14 -2.19
CA GLN A 12 -0.35 0.74 -2.41
C GLN A 12 -1.40 -0.03 -1.61
N PHE A 13 -2.33 0.69 -0.98
CA PHE A 13 -3.34 0.09 -0.10
C PHE A 13 -4.64 0.91 -0.08
N PRO A 14 -5.80 0.31 0.30
CA PRO A 14 -7.07 1.00 0.41
C PRO A 14 -7.06 2.03 1.55
N LEU A 15 -7.50 3.25 1.27
CA LEU A 15 -7.58 4.34 2.24
C LEU A 15 -8.38 3.97 3.48
N CYS A 16 -9.43 3.16 3.33
CA CYS A 16 -10.27 2.70 4.42
C CYS A 16 -9.49 1.91 5.49
N LEU A 17 -8.36 1.27 5.15
CA LEU A 17 -7.52 0.57 6.13
C LEU A 17 -6.93 1.51 7.20
N LEU A 18 -6.89 2.83 6.97
CA LEU A 18 -6.54 3.78 8.03
C LEU A 18 -7.44 3.65 9.27
N GLN A 19 -8.68 3.23 9.11
CA GLN A 19 -9.61 3.01 10.22
C GLN A 19 -9.08 1.97 11.22
N GLN A 20 -8.37 0.94 10.75
CA GLN A 20 -7.79 -0.11 11.60
C GLN A 20 -6.70 0.45 12.53
N THR A 21 -6.01 1.50 12.12
CA THR A 21 -5.00 2.15 12.95
C THR A 21 -5.59 2.85 14.18
N TYR A 22 -6.90 3.15 14.19
CA TYR A 22 -7.56 3.78 15.35
C TYR A 22 -7.90 2.77 16.44
N GLN A 23 -8.20 1.53 16.06
CA GLN A 23 -8.53 0.46 17.00
C GLN A 23 -7.26 -0.12 17.63
N ASN A 24 -6.31 -0.50 16.77
CA ASN A 24 -5.00 -0.99 17.19
C ASN A 24 -3.94 -0.47 16.20
N PRO A 25 -3.17 0.56 16.56
CA PRO A 25 -2.20 1.17 15.65
C PRO A 25 -1.23 0.19 15.00
N LYS A 26 -0.61 -0.68 15.80
CA LYS A 26 0.40 -1.62 15.31
C LYS A 26 -0.22 -2.64 14.37
N GLN A 27 -1.37 -3.20 14.74
CA GLN A 27 -2.08 -4.16 13.90
C GLN A 27 -2.60 -3.49 12.60
N GLY A 28 -3.13 -2.28 12.67
CA GLY A 28 -3.61 -1.55 11.50
C GLY A 28 -2.49 -1.20 10.52
N LEU A 29 -1.32 -0.80 11.02
CA LEU A 29 -0.14 -0.54 10.18
C LEU A 29 0.43 -1.83 9.56
N ASN A 30 0.45 -2.93 10.31
CA ASN A 30 0.80 -4.25 9.77
C ASN A 30 -0.18 -4.67 8.67
N MET A 31 -1.49 -4.50 8.87
CA MET A 31 -2.48 -4.81 7.84
C MET A 31 -2.29 -3.98 6.55
N ILE A 32 -1.94 -2.70 6.69
CA ILE A 32 -1.60 -1.84 5.54
C ILE A 32 -0.37 -2.37 4.80
N LEU A 33 0.68 -2.76 5.54
CA LEU A 33 1.90 -3.33 5.00
C LEU A 33 1.64 -4.66 4.28
N ASP A 34 0.98 -5.60 4.97
CA ASP A 34 0.60 -6.92 4.47
C ASP A 34 -0.24 -6.81 3.20
N TYR A 35 -1.22 -5.90 3.21
CA TYR A 35 -2.03 -5.63 2.04
C TYR A 35 -1.15 -5.18 0.87
N GLY A 36 -0.30 -4.19 1.11
CA GLY A 36 0.56 -3.59 0.10
C GLY A 36 1.53 -4.58 -0.54
N ILE A 37 2.15 -5.45 0.26
CA ILE A 37 3.07 -6.49 -0.21
C ILE A 37 2.35 -7.45 -1.15
N VAL A 38 1.24 -8.04 -0.70
CA VAL A 38 0.53 -9.05 -1.50
C VAL A 38 -0.16 -8.43 -2.72
N TYR A 39 -0.67 -7.19 -2.59
CA TYR A 39 -1.24 -6.45 -3.71
C TYR A 39 -0.20 -6.22 -4.81
N TYR A 40 1.01 -5.79 -4.45
CA TYR A 40 2.12 -5.65 -5.39
C TYR A 40 2.57 -7.01 -5.95
N ALA A 41 2.76 -8.02 -5.10
CA ALA A 41 3.15 -9.37 -5.49
C ALA A 41 2.25 -9.93 -6.61
N LYS A 42 0.93 -9.78 -6.47
CA LYS A 42 -0.04 -10.24 -7.47
C LYS A 42 0.04 -9.52 -8.82
N SER A 43 0.68 -8.34 -8.87
CA SER A 43 0.93 -7.62 -10.12
C SER A 43 2.10 -8.19 -10.93
N ILE A 44 2.99 -8.95 -10.28
CA ILE A 44 4.15 -9.58 -10.92
C ILE A 44 3.66 -10.73 -11.82
N ARG A 45 3.81 -10.59 -13.13
CA ARG A 45 3.40 -11.62 -14.12
C ARG A 45 4.56 -12.32 -14.81
N ASN A 46 5.77 -11.77 -14.69
CA ASN A 46 6.95 -12.27 -15.37
C ASN A 46 7.60 -13.38 -14.54
N TYR A 47 7.08 -14.61 -14.66
CA TYR A 47 7.68 -15.81 -14.08
C TYR A 47 7.39 -17.02 -14.95
N THR A 48 8.24 -18.04 -14.84
CA THR A 48 7.99 -19.36 -15.42
C THR A 48 7.57 -20.31 -14.32
N ILE A 49 6.74 -21.31 -14.63
CA ILE A 49 6.30 -22.30 -13.63
C ILE A 49 7.49 -23.14 -13.17
N THR A 50 8.46 -23.41 -14.05
CA THR A 50 9.73 -24.05 -13.68
C THR A 50 10.48 -23.25 -12.62
N GLU A 51 10.54 -21.92 -12.73
CA GLU A 51 11.20 -21.09 -11.72
C GLU A 51 10.43 -21.09 -10.38
N VAL A 52 9.09 -21.09 -10.44
CA VAL A 52 8.24 -21.24 -9.24
C VAL A 52 8.53 -22.56 -8.53
N ALA A 53 8.60 -23.67 -9.28
CA ALA A 53 8.92 -24.99 -8.77
C ALA A 53 10.31 -25.01 -8.10
N ARG A 54 11.33 -24.50 -8.81
CA ARG A 54 12.71 -24.42 -8.32
C ARG A 54 12.82 -23.61 -7.03
N GLN A 55 12.24 -22.42 -6.97
CA GLN A 55 12.27 -21.59 -5.76
C GLN A 55 11.47 -22.19 -4.60
N LEU A 56 10.36 -22.88 -4.89
CA LEU A 56 9.59 -23.57 -3.86
C LEU A 56 10.43 -24.66 -3.20
N MET A 57 11.11 -25.49 -3.99
CA MET A 57 11.98 -26.54 -3.47
C MET A 57 13.21 -25.97 -2.75
N TYR A 58 13.80 -24.90 -3.27
CA TYR A 58 14.88 -24.21 -2.59
C TYR A 58 14.45 -23.71 -1.20
N ALA A 59 13.27 -23.10 -1.11
CA ALA A 59 12.72 -22.65 0.17
C ALA A 59 12.42 -23.84 1.09
N PHE A 60 11.84 -24.91 0.57
CA PHE A 60 11.56 -26.12 1.34
C PHE A 60 12.83 -26.74 1.95
N TYR A 61 13.92 -26.82 1.19
CA TYR A 61 15.18 -27.42 1.63
C TYR A 61 16.03 -26.53 2.53
N ARG A 62 16.13 -25.23 2.22
CA ARG A 62 17.14 -24.34 2.83
C ARG A 62 16.57 -23.25 3.73
N LYS A 63 15.25 -23.02 3.66
CA LYS A 63 14.57 -21.89 4.33
C LYS A 63 13.16 -22.29 4.76
N ASN A 64 13.05 -23.36 5.54
CA ASN A 64 11.77 -23.92 5.99
C ASN A 64 10.93 -22.92 6.80
N GLU A 65 11.54 -21.90 7.38
CA GLU A 65 10.88 -20.80 8.07
C GLU A 65 10.23 -19.80 7.11
N MET A 66 10.64 -19.81 5.83
CA MET A 66 10.16 -18.88 4.80
C MET A 66 9.09 -19.49 3.89
N ILE A 67 8.67 -20.74 4.09
CA ILE A 67 7.57 -21.36 3.34
C ILE A 67 6.26 -21.21 4.13
N GLN A 68 5.13 -21.08 3.41
CA GLN A 68 3.81 -21.11 4.05
C GLN A 68 3.57 -22.50 4.66
N ASN A 69 3.01 -22.54 5.87
CA ASN A 69 2.74 -23.81 6.55
C ASN A 69 1.88 -24.76 5.69
N SER A 70 0.88 -24.22 4.98
CA SER A 70 0.04 -25.02 4.09
C SER A 70 0.81 -25.63 2.92
N LEU A 71 1.74 -24.88 2.32
CA LEU A 71 2.60 -25.38 1.24
C LEU A 71 3.54 -26.46 1.76
N TYR A 72 4.15 -26.23 2.92
CA TYR A 72 5.04 -27.20 3.56
C TYR A 72 4.32 -28.52 3.82
N SER A 73 3.16 -28.49 4.47
CA SER A 73 2.36 -29.69 4.73
C SER A 73 1.92 -30.38 3.45
N THR A 74 1.65 -29.63 2.38
CA THR A 74 1.27 -30.18 1.08
C THR A 74 2.44 -30.93 0.42
N ILE A 75 3.63 -30.34 0.44
CA ILE A 75 4.87 -30.99 -0.06
C ILE A 75 5.14 -32.27 0.72
N GLN A 76 5.10 -32.22 2.06
CA GLN A 76 5.29 -33.40 2.91
C GLN A 76 4.26 -34.49 2.62
N LYS A 77 3.00 -34.13 2.39
CA LYS A 77 1.95 -35.09 2.04
C LYS A 77 2.25 -35.79 0.71
N TYR A 78 2.69 -35.06 -0.32
CA TYR A 78 3.06 -35.66 -1.60
C TYR A 78 4.27 -36.58 -1.46
N ALA A 79 5.28 -36.18 -0.69
CA ALA A 79 6.44 -37.00 -0.42
C ALA A 79 6.09 -38.30 0.31
N ASN A 80 5.28 -38.22 1.37
CA ASN A 80 4.83 -39.39 2.13
C ASN A 80 3.99 -40.38 1.29
N ASN A 81 3.32 -39.88 0.26
CA ASN A 81 2.53 -40.70 -0.67
C ASN A 81 3.34 -41.21 -1.86
N GLY A 82 4.66 -40.95 -1.92
CA GLY A 82 5.51 -41.33 -3.05
C GLY A 82 5.21 -40.58 -4.34
N CYS A 83 4.51 -39.45 -4.27
CA CYS A 83 4.20 -38.60 -5.43
C CYS A 83 5.26 -37.51 -5.68
N LEU A 84 6.22 -37.36 -4.76
CA LEU A 84 7.32 -36.42 -4.86
C LEU A 84 8.56 -37.04 -4.21
N THR A 85 9.63 -37.15 -4.98
CA THR A 85 10.92 -37.63 -4.54
C THR A 85 11.66 -36.51 -3.83
N ILE A 86 11.96 -36.71 -2.55
CA ILE A 86 12.77 -35.78 -1.76
C ILE A 86 14.18 -36.36 -1.67
N ASP A 87 15.18 -35.53 -1.97
CA ASP A 87 16.60 -35.85 -1.78
C ASP A 87 16.90 -36.10 -0.30
N GLU A 88 17.54 -37.23 0.01
CA GLU A 88 17.87 -37.67 1.38
C GLU A 88 18.77 -36.66 2.11
N ASP A 89 19.63 -35.95 1.35
CA ASP A 89 20.55 -34.95 1.88
C ASP A 89 19.93 -33.54 1.94
N TYR A 90 18.70 -33.37 1.44
CA TYR A 90 17.96 -32.10 1.39
C TYR A 90 18.77 -30.93 0.81
N ASN A 91 19.64 -31.22 -0.17
CA ASN A 91 20.55 -30.21 -0.72
C ASN A 91 20.11 -29.77 -2.11
N GLY A 92 19.64 -30.66 -2.99
CA GLY A 92 19.11 -30.28 -4.32
C GLY A 92 20.09 -29.53 -5.21
N PHE A 93 21.40 -29.63 -4.94
CA PHE A 93 22.47 -29.04 -5.72
C PHE A 93 23.07 -30.07 -6.67
N SER A 94 23.23 -29.69 -7.94
CA SER A 94 24.08 -30.37 -8.90
C SER A 94 25.29 -29.48 -9.17
N GLY A 95 26.42 -29.79 -8.50
CA GLY A 95 27.62 -28.95 -8.54
C GLY A 95 27.44 -27.60 -7.82
N SER A 96 27.64 -26.48 -8.52
CA SER A 96 27.54 -25.12 -7.96
C SER A 96 26.15 -24.50 -8.06
N SER A 97 25.18 -25.17 -8.69
CA SER A 97 23.86 -24.63 -8.98
C SER A 97 22.77 -25.47 -8.32
N PHE A 98 21.79 -24.80 -7.72
CA PHE A 98 20.59 -25.45 -7.22
C PHE A 98 19.72 -25.85 -8.41
N ASP A 99 19.70 -27.14 -8.71
CA ASP A 99 19.03 -27.71 -9.87
C ASP A 99 18.47 -29.10 -9.53
N PRO A 100 17.36 -29.15 -8.78
CA PRO A 100 16.71 -30.42 -8.46
C PRO A 100 15.87 -30.87 -9.66
N LEU A 101 16.50 -31.28 -10.75
CA LEU A 101 15.85 -31.58 -12.04
C LEU A 101 14.69 -32.58 -11.89
N GLU A 102 14.95 -33.72 -11.23
CA GLU A 102 13.94 -34.79 -11.05
C GLU A 102 12.74 -34.30 -10.21
N VAL A 103 13.01 -33.61 -9.11
CA VAL A 103 11.97 -33.04 -8.23
C VAL A 103 11.17 -31.94 -8.94
N SER A 104 11.83 -31.21 -9.85
CA SER A 104 11.17 -30.12 -10.60
C SER A 104 10.16 -30.67 -11.59
N GLU A 105 10.47 -31.78 -12.29
CA GLU A 105 9.53 -32.41 -13.23
C GLU A 105 8.31 -33.01 -12.51
N GLU A 106 8.53 -33.72 -11.41
CA GLU A 106 7.44 -34.26 -10.57
C GLU A 106 6.54 -33.13 -10.02
N LEU A 107 7.16 -32.05 -9.54
CA LEU A 107 6.43 -30.89 -9.01
C LEU A 107 5.62 -30.17 -10.11
N LEU A 108 6.15 -30.12 -11.35
CA LEU A 108 5.40 -29.61 -12.50
C LEU A 108 4.16 -30.47 -12.79
N GLY A 109 4.27 -31.80 -12.74
CA GLY A 109 3.13 -32.71 -12.86
C GLY A 109 2.10 -32.55 -11.73
N LEU A 110 2.56 -32.31 -10.50
CA LEU A 110 1.68 -31.99 -9.37
C LEU A 110 0.94 -30.66 -9.56
N PHE A 111 1.57 -29.65 -10.16
CA PHE A 111 0.91 -28.39 -10.48
C PHE A 111 -0.17 -28.50 -11.56
N GLU A 112 -0.06 -29.48 -12.46
CA GLU A 112 -1.10 -29.77 -13.46
C GLU A 112 -2.33 -30.43 -12.82
N SER A 113 -2.13 -31.28 -11.83
CA SER A 113 -3.19 -32.04 -11.15
C SER A 113 -3.81 -31.32 -9.94
N ASP A 114 -3.05 -30.50 -9.22
CA ASP A 114 -3.51 -29.68 -8.10
C ASP A 114 -3.30 -28.18 -8.38
N HIS A 115 -4.38 -27.56 -8.88
CA HIS A 115 -4.39 -26.14 -9.21
C HIS A 115 -4.32 -25.21 -7.98
N GLU A 116 -4.80 -25.65 -6.82
CA GLU A 116 -4.72 -24.82 -5.61
C GLU A 116 -3.30 -24.83 -5.04
N PHE A 117 -2.63 -25.98 -5.07
CA PHE A 117 -1.21 -26.08 -4.77
C PHE A 117 -0.37 -25.20 -5.71
N LYS A 118 -0.62 -25.28 -7.02
CA LYS A 118 0.02 -24.39 -8.01
C LYS A 118 -0.19 -22.91 -7.70
N LYS A 119 -1.44 -22.49 -7.41
CA LYS A 119 -1.76 -21.09 -7.09
C LYS A 119 -1.03 -20.62 -5.82
N ALA A 120 -0.97 -21.46 -4.80
CA ALA A 120 -0.27 -21.14 -3.56
C ALA A 120 1.24 -21.02 -3.79
N ALA A 121 1.84 -21.92 -4.58
CA ALA A 121 3.25 -21.87 -4.96
C ALA A 121 3.59 -20.61 -5.76
N ILE A 122 2.75 -20.24 -6.74
CA ILE A 122 2.89 -19.00 -7.50
C ILE A 122 2.83 -17.79 -6.57
N LEU A 123 1.85 -17.74 -5.66
CA LEU A 123 1.70 -16.62 -4.73
C LEU A 123 2.93 -16.51 -3.82
N ARG A 124 3.46 -17.63 -3.33
CA ARG A 124 4.70 -17.68 -2.54
C ARG A 124 5.88 -17.11 -3.31
N TYR A 125 6.04 -17.50 -4.57
CA TYR A 125 7.09 -16.99 -5.43
C TYR A 125 6.94 -15.48 -5.61
N GLN A 126 5.75 -15.01 -5.96
CA GLN A 126 5.45 -13.59 -6.15
C GLN A 126 5.70 -12.75 -4.89
N ILE A 127 5.36 -13.26 -3.70
CA ILE A 127 5.62 -12.56 -2.43
C ILE A 127 7.12 -12.40 -2.20
N ALA A 128 7.93 -13.44 -2.42
CA ALA A 128 9.38 -13.32 -2.25
C ALA A 128 10.00 -12.32 -3.24
N GLN A 129 9.52 -12.28 -4.49
CA GLN A 129 9.94 -11.27 -5.46
C GLN A 129 9.54 -9.85 -5.02
N ALA A 130 8.34 -9.70 -4.46
CA ALA A 130 7.86 -8.43 -3.92
C ALA A 130 8.68 -7.98 -2.70
N GLU A 131 9.00 -8.88 -1.78
CA GLU A 131 9.81 -8.57 -0.59
C GLU A 131 11.22 -8.12 -0.97
N ASP A 132 11.86 -8.82 -1.92
CA ASP A 132 13.17 -8.42 -2.44
C ASP A 132 13.10 -7.04 -3.15
N PHE A 133 12.10 -6.83 -4.00
CA PHE A 133 11.87 -5.54 -4.65
C PHE A 133 11.49 -4.42 -3.68
N LEU A 134 10.86 -4.71 -2.55
CA LEU A 134 10.48 -3.70 -1.56
C LEU A 134 11.53 -3.53 -0.45
N TYR A 135 12.62 -4.30 -0.48
CA TYR A 135 13.64 -4.40 0.58
C TYR A 135 13.06 -4.74 1.96
N ILE A 136 12.04 -5.61 1.99
CA ILE A 136 11.39 -6.07 3.21
C ILE A 136 12.03 -7.40 3.60
N LYS A 137 12.60 -7.47 4.79
CA LYS A 137 13.24 -8.68 5.33
C LYS A 137 12.41 -9.26 6.47
N ASP A 138 12.45 -10.59 6.59
CA ASP A 138 11.94 -11.37 7.72
C ASP A 138 10.46 -11.09 8.07
N HIS A 139 9.66 -10.79 7.05
CA HIS A 139 8.23 -10.57 7.22
C HIS A 139 7.48 -11.90 7.08
N GLY A 140 6.77 -12.32 8.14
CA GLY A 140 6.18 -13.65 8.20
C GLY A 140 5.15 -13.88 7.10
N ILE A 141 5.36 -14.88 6.25
CA ILE A 141 4.54 -15.06 5.05
C ILE A 141 3.07 -15.42 5.33
N ASP A 142 2.83 -16.28 6.31
CA ASP A 142 1.47 -16.68 6.69
C ASP A 142 0.71 -15.50 7.31
N SER A 143 1.38 -14.71 8.17
CA SER A 143 0.82 -13.46 8.69
C SER A 143 0.53 -12.45 7.58
N THR A 144 1.42 -12.34 6.59
CA THR A 144 1.26 -11.44 5.44
C THR A 144 0.04 -11.79 4.61
N ILE A 145 -0.15 -13.08 4.30
CA ILE A 145 -1.33 -13.53 3.55
C ILE A 145 -2.61 -13.35 4.37
N LYS A 146 -2.56 -13.64 5.67
CA LYS A 146 -3.69 -13.43 6.58
C LYS A 146 -4.08 -11.95 6.63
N GLY A 147 -3.13 -11.04 6.87
CA GLY A 147 -3.35 -9.60 6.92
C GLY A 147 -3.88 -9.05 5.59
N TYR A 148 -3.36 -9.52 4.45
CA TYR A 148 -3.92 -9.18 3.14
C TYR A 148 -5.39 -9.63 2.99
N LYS A 149 -5.73 -10.87 3.39
CA LYS A 149 -7.10 -11.39 3.29
C LYS A 149 -8.06 -10.58 4.16
N GLU A 150 -7.65 -10.24 5.39
CA GLU A 150 -8.42 -9.39 6.30
C GLU A 150 -8.61 -7.98 5.73
N GLY A 151 -7.54 -7.35 5.24
CA GLY A 151 -7.61 -6.03 4.61
C GLY A 151 -8.47 -6.02 3.35
N LEU A 152 -8.42 -7.07 2.53
CA LEU A 152 -9.26 -7.22 1.34
C LEU A 152 -10.74 -7.39 1.70
N ALA A 153 -11.05 -8.15 2.75
CA ALA A 153 -12.42 -8.28 3.25
C ALA A 153 -12.95 -6.92 3.73
N TYR A 154 -12.13 -6.17 4.45
CA TYR A 154 -12.47 -4.82 4.93
C TYR A 154 -12.72 -3.85 3.78
N GLN A 155 -11.84 -3.84 2.76
CA GLN A 155 -12.03 -3.05 1.55
C GLN A 155 -13.35 -3.39 0.87
N LYS A 156 -13.65 -4.69 0.67
CA LYS A 156 -14.90 -5.11 0.02
C LYS A 156 -16.12 -4.63 0.78
N GLU A 157 -16.13 -4.71 2.11
CA GLU A 157 -17.25 -4.22 2.92
C GLU A 157 -17.43 -2.69 2.77
N PHE A 158 -16.32 -1.95 2.74
CA PHE A 158 -16.35 -0.50 2.53
C PHE A 158 -16.88 -0.14 1.13
N GLU A 159 -16.34 -0.79 0.09
CA GLU A 159 -16.69 -0.51 -1.31
C GLU A 159 -18.13 -0.89 -1.66
N GLN A 160 -18.68 -1.94 -1.04
CA GLN A 160 -20.10 -2.29 -1.17
C GLN A 160 -21.03 -1.15 -0.73
N LYS A 161 -20.61 -0.33 0.24
CA LYS A 161 -21.43 0.75 0.79
C LYS A 161 -21.14 2.11 0.15
N PHE A 162 -19.88 2.38 -0.18
CA PHE A 162 -19.43 3.72 -0.56
C PHE A 162 -18.76 3.78 -1.95
N GLY A 163 -18.78 2.68 -2.70
CA GLY A 163 -18.12 2.51 -3.99
C GLY A 163 -16.59 2.39 -3.86
N SER A 164 -15.91 2.14 -5.00
CA SER A 164 -14.47 1.88 -5.11
C SER A 164 -13.59 2.84 -4.29
N ASP A 165 -12.69 2.30 -3.47
CA ASP A 165 -11.89 3.11 -2.55
C ASP A 165 -10.69 3.79 -3.22
N CYS A 166 -10.16 4.83 -2.56
CA CYS A 166 -8.90 5.43 -2.96
C CYS A 166 -7.72 4.53 -2.56
N MET A 167 -6.70 4.45 -3.40
CA MET A 167 -5.53 3.59 -3.20
C MET A 167 -4.25 4.44 -3.05
N PRO A 168 -4.02 5.14 -1.92
CA PRO A 168 -2.79 5.89 -1.67
C PRO A 168 -1.53 5.01 -1.71
N MET A 169 -0.38 5.67 -1.91
CA MET A 169 0.94 5.05 -1.97
C MET A 169 1.88 5.62 -0.90
N ILE A 170 2.69 4.76 -0.29
CA ILE A 170 3.73 5.12 0.70
C ILE A 170 4.99 4.27 0.48
N LYS A 171 6.17 4.83 0.80
CA LYS A 171 7.42 4.07 0.80
C LYS A 171 7.42 3.06 1.96
N PRO A 172 7.85 1.81 1.75
CA PRO A 172 7.94 0.83 2.83
C PRO A 172 8.70 1.33 4.06
N GLU A 173 9.88 1.95 3.84
CA GLU A 173 10.73 2.54 4.88
C GLU A 173 9.96 3.53 5.77
N GLN A 174 9.22 4.46 5.17
CA GLN A 174 8.39 5.42 5.90
C GLN A 174 7.28 4.72 6.70
N LEU A 175 6.67 3.67 6.16
CA LEU A 175 5.64 2.92 6.90
C LEU A 175 6.24 2.21 8.12
N PHE A 176 7.43 1.63 7.99
CA PHE A 176 8.16 1.02 9.11
C PHE A 176 8.49 2.05 10.18
N GLU A 177 8.95 3.24 9.81
CA GLU A 177 9.21 4.33 10.77
C GLU A 177 7.97 4.68 11.60
N PHE A 178 6.80 4.82 10.95
CA PHE A 178 5.54 5.08 11.68
C PHE A 178 5.10 3.90 12.55
N ARG A 179 5.33 2.66 12.10
CA ARG A 179 4.98 1.44 12.85
C ARG A 179 5.84 1.28 14.11
N ASP A 180 7.15 1.47 13.97
CA ASP A 180 8.13 1.10 14.99
C ASP A 180 8.37 2.24 15.99
N SER A 181 8.24 3.51 15.55
CA SER A 181 8.37 4.65 16.47
C SER A 181 7.16 4.80 17.41
N GLY A 182 5.98 4.35 17.01
CA GLY A 182 4.71 4.51 17.75
C GLY A 182 4.28 5.97 17.99
N ARG A 183 5.05 6.94 17.50
CA ARG A 183 4.78 8.39 17.59
C ARG A 183 4.12 8.85 16.29
N ASP A 184 3.43 9.99 16.35
CA ASP A 184 3.00 10.70 15.14
C ASP A 184 1.99 9.99 14.21
N LEU A 185 1.16 9.09 14.75
CA LEU A 185 0.09 8.42 13.96
C LEU A 185 -0.89 9.40 13.29
N ASP A 186 -1.19 10.52 13.94
CA ASP A 186 -2.03 11.56 13.34
C ASP A 186 -1.33 12.22 12.13
N LEU A 187 0.00 12.38 12.17
CA LEU A 187 0.79 12.86 11.04
C LEU A 187 0.78 11.83 9.92
N PHE A 188 0.99 10.54 10.23
CA PHE A 188 0.84 9.45 9.25
C PHE A 188 -0.51 9.50 8.54
N ARG A 189 -1.61 9.54 9.30
CA ARG A 189 -2.97 9.56 8.76
C ARG A 189 -3.21 10.79 7.88
N ALA A 190 -2.73 11.97 8.28
CA ALA A 190 -2.84 13.19 7.49
C ALA A 190 -1.99 13.16 6.22
N TYR A 191 -0.77 12.61 6.31
CA TYR A 191 0.09 12.38 5.15
C TYR A 191 -0.59 11.49 4.12
N ILE A 192 -1.11 10.33 4.53
CA ILE A 192 -1.86 9.41 3.66
C ILE A 192 -3.13 10.06 3.11
N ALA A 193 -3.86 10.81 3.95
CA ALA A 193 -5.05 11.56 3.53
C ALA A 193 -4.73 12.51 2.37
N ILE A 194 -3.66 13.29 2.48
CA ILE A 194 -3.25 14.24 1.43
C ILE A 194 -2.70 13.51 0.21
N LYS A 195 -1.86 12.47 0.38
CA LYS A 195 -1.38 11.62 -0.72
C LYS A 195 -2.52 11.01 -1.53
N SER A 196 -3.56 10.53 -0.86
CA SER A 196 -4.74 9.95 -1.52
C SER A 196 -5.47 10.98 -2.38
N MET A 197 -5.40 12.28 -2.04
CA MET A 197 -6.02 13.35 -2.81
C MET A 197 -5.17 13.72 -4.02
N ILE A 198 -3.85 13.82 -3.84
CA ILE A 198 -2.93 14.13 -4.94
C ILE A 198 -2.98 13.02 -6.01
N GLY A 199 -2.87 11.75 -5.58
CA GLY A 199 -2.84 10.60 -6.48
C GLY A 199 -1.63 10.65 -7.41
N MET A 200 -1.84 10.48 -8.71
CA MET A 200 -0.80 10.56 -9.75
C MET A 200 -0.57 11.98 -10.30
N ARG A 201 -1.30 12.98 -9.78
CA ARG A 201 -1.19 14.37 -10.24
C ARG A 201 0.01 15.07 -9.61
N ASN A 202 0.45 16.15 -10.25
CA ASN A 202 1.49 17.05 -9.74
C ASN A 202 1.06 17.75 -8.44
N PHE A 203 -0.20 18.18 -8.39
CA PHE A 203 -0.80 18.79 -7.21
C PHE A 203 -2.29 18.45 -7.11
N ALA A 204 -2.85 18.65 -5.93
CA ALA A 204 -4.29 18.60 -5.68
C ALA A 204 -4.78 19.83 -4.95
N THR A 205 -6.02 20.22 -5.23
CA THR A 205 -6.74 21.25 -4.50
C THR A 205 -7.70 20.58 -3.52
N SER A 206 -7.68 21.00 -2.26
CA SER A 206 -8.55 20.44 -1.22
C SER A 206 -8.84 21.46 -0.11
N ASN A 207 -9.56 21.03 0.91
CA ASN A 207 -9.88 21.80 2.11
C ASN A 207 -9.74 20.94 3.37
N LYS A 208 -9.67 21.59 4.53
CA LYS A 208 -9.46 20.92 5.83
C LYS A 208 -10.52 19.86 6.17
N PRO A 209 -11.83 20.11 5.98
CA PRO A 209 -12.83 19.06 6.19
C PRO A 209 -12.61 17.81 5.34
N ALA A 210 -12.25 17.97 4.07
CA ALA A 210 -11.95 16.84 3.20
C ALA A 210 -10.70 16.08 3.68
N ILE A 211 -9.67 16.78 4.15
CA ILE A 211 -8.45 16.15 4.71
C ILE A 211 -8.82 15.33 5.94
N LEU A 212 -9.60 15.91 6.85
CA LEU A 212 -10.08 15.22 8.04
C LEU A 212 -10.89 13.96 7.70
N SER A 213 -11.77 14.05 6.70
CA SER A 213 -12.51 12.89 6.21
C SER A 213 -11.58 11.76 5.77
N ARG A 214 -10.55 12.09 4.99
CA ARG A 214 -9.61 11.07 4.49
C ARG A 214 -8.63 10.58 5.57
N MET A 215 -8.32 11.38 6.58
CA MET A 215 -7.52 10.95 7.73
C MET A 215 -8.13 9.75 8.46
N ILE A 216 -9.47 9.73 8.54
CA ILE A 216 -10.22 8.64 9.16
C ILE A 216 -10.58 7.54 8.15
N GLY A 217 -9.91 7.47 7.00
CA GLY A 217 -10.16 6.45 5.99
C GLY A 217 -11.44 6.64 5.18
N CYS A 218 -12.03 7.84 5.16
CA CYS A 218 -13.29 8.11 4.45
C CYS A 218 -13.05 8.99 3.21
N LYS A 219 -13.18 8.41 2.02
CA LYS A 219 -13.02 9.15 0.74
C LYS A 219 -14.17 10.11 0.42
N SER A 220 -15.37 9.85 0.95
CA SER A 220 -16.62 10.57 0.62
C SER A 220 -17.31 11.10 1.88
N LYS A 221 -18.18 12.10 1.68
CA LYS A 221 -19.01 12.67 2.76
C LYS A 221 -19.92 11.62 3.38
N ASP A 222 -20.49 10.72 2.59
CA ASP A 222 -21.41 9.68 3.08
C ASP A 222 -20.69 8.69 3.99
N ALA A 223 -19.47 8.27 3.62
CA ALA A 223 -18.63 7.44 4.47
C ALA A 223 -18.29 8.18 5.78
N PHE A 224 -17.90 9.46 5.70
CA PHE A 224 -17.62 10.26 6.89
C PHE A 224 -18.81 10.30 7.84
N VAL A 225 -20.00 10.65 7.34
CA VAL A 225 -21.23 10.71 8.15
C VAL A 225 -21.56 9.35 8.75
N TYR A 226 -21.42 8.26 8.00
CA TYR A 226 -21.69 6.91 8.48
C TYR A 226 -20.81 6.55 9.69
N TYR A 227 -19.51 6.85 9.62
CA TYR A 227 -18.54 6.48 10.64
C TYR A 227 -18.43 7.47 11.81
N THR A 228 -18.93 8.71 11.67
CA THR A 228 -18.86 9.72 12.75
C THR A 228 -20.19 9.98 13.45
N THR A 229 -21.32 9.50 12.93
CA THR A 229 -22.62 9.74 13.55
C THR A 229 -22.90 8.72 14.65
N ASN A 230 -23.26 9.21 15.85
CA ASN A 230 -23.52 8.43 17.06
C ASN A 230 -24.64 7.36 16.91
N LYS A 231 -25.41 7.40 15.82
CA LYS A 231 -26.50 6.45 15.55
C LYS A 231 -26.03 5.00 15.43
N TYR A 232 -24.75 4.77 15.16
CA TYR A 232 -24.23 3.42 14.89
C TYR A 232 -23.20 2.90 15.90
N GLN A 233 -22.69 3.72 16.85
CA GLN A 233 -21.63 3.36 17.83
C GLN A 233 -20.42 2.60 17.24
N LYS A 234 -20.21 2.64 15.91
CA LYS A 234 -19.32 1.70 15.24
C LYS A 234 -17.84 2.04 15.42
N ASN A 235 -17.47 3.24 15.88
CA ASN A 235 -16.07 3.68 15.90
C ASN A 235 -15.80 4.80 16.94
N ASP A 236 -16.01 4.51 18.22
CA ASP A 236 -15.67 5.45 19.31
C ASP A 236 -14.20 5.90 19.27
N HIS A 237 -13.31 5.05 18.74
CA HIS A 237 -11.89 5.33 18.59
C HIS A 237 -11.57 6.45 17.58
N ILE A 238 -12.45 6.74 16.62
CA ILE A 238 -12.23 7.76 15.57
C ILE A 238 -12.65 9.15 16.05
N LEU A 239 -13.69 9.23 16.88
CA LEU A 239 -14.32 10.48 17.32
C LEU A 239 -13.34 11.47 18.01
N PRO A 240 -12.37 11.04 18.85
CA PRO A 240 -11.38 11.95 19.43
C PRO A 240 -10.59 12.72 18.38
N THR A 241 -10.15 12.05 17.31
CA THR A 241 -9.39 12.67 16.22
C THR A 241 -10.28 13.63 15.42
N VAL A 242 -11.52 13.25 15.15
CA VAL A 242 -12.50 14.15 14.49
C VAL A 242 -12.71 15.41 15.32
N LYS A 243 -12.95 15.28 16.62
CA LYS A 243 -13.12 16.43 17.55
C LYS A 243 -11.88 17.31 17.62
N LYS A 244 -10.69 16.70 17.68
CA LYS A 244 -9.41 17.42 17.76
C LYS A 244 -9.16 18.25 16.49
N TYR A 245 -9.26 17.64 15.31
CA TYR A 245 -8.87 18.29 14.05
C TYR A 245 -10.01 18.98 13.31
N SER A 246 -11.25 18.91 13.82
CA SER A 246 -12.30 19.85 13.42
C SER A 246 -11.97 21.29 13.84
N LYS A 247 -11.11 21.48 14.86
CA LYS A 247 -10.62 22.80 15.27
C LYS A 247 -9.55 23.28 14.29
N ARG A 248 -9.76 24.47 13.72
CA ARG A 248 -8.87 25.11 12.75
C ARG A 248 -7.40 25.11 13.19
N PHE A 249 -7.12 25.56 14.41
CA PHE A 249 -5.75 25.66 14.94
C PHE A 249 -5.01 24.32 14.93
N ASN A 250 -5.67 23.24 15.36
CA ASN A 250 -5.05 21.91 15.42
C ASN A 250 -4.75 21.36 14.02
N MET A 251 -5.66 21.56 13.07
CA MET A 251 -5.44 21.13 11.69
C MET A 251 -4.36 21.96 11.00
N ASP A 252 -4.32 23.28 11.22
CA ASP A 252 -3.27 24.15 10.70
C ASP A 252 -1.89 23.73 11.21
N LYS A 253 -1.77 23.48 12.52
CA LYS A 253 -0.54 22.98 13.12
C LYS A 253 -0.11 21.64 12.51
N LEU A 254 -1.05 20.71 12.31
CA LEU A 254 -0.76 19.39 11.73
C LEU A 254 -0.23 19.49 10.29
N ILE A 255 -0.89 20.30 9.45
CA ILE A 255 -0.49 20.49 8.05
C ILE A 255 0.87 21.18 7.98
N LEU A 256 1.11 22.18 8.84
CA LEU A 256 2.40 22.87 8.90
C LEU A 256 3.52 21.90 9.30
N THR A 257 3.30 21.07 10.33
CA THR A 257 4.30 20.06 10.74
C THR A 257 4.59 19.04 9.64
N LEU A 258 3.61 18.66 8.82
CA LEU A 258 3.88 17.81 7.66
C LEU A 258 4.78 18.50 6.62
N ALA A 259 4.58 19.80 6.41
CA ALA A 259 5.40 20.58 5.47
C ALA A 259 6.83 20.80 6.00
N GLU A 260 6.96 21.17 7.28
CA GLU A 260 8.26 21.33 7.95
C GLU A 260 9.10 20.05 7.92
N ARG A 261 8.45 18.88 7.98
CA ARG A 261 9.08 17.56 7.86
C ARG A 261 9.18 17.04 6.42
N GLN A 262 8.88 17.89 5.44
CA GLN A 262 8.98 17.59 4.01
C GLN A 262 8.16 16.37 3.54
N PHE A 263 7.07 16.04 4.25
CA PHE A 263 6.13 15.01 3.80
C PHE A 263 5.26 15.49 2.64
N ILE A 264 4.95 16.79 2.63
CA ILE A 264 4.16 17.48 1.61
C ILE A 264 4.68 18.90 1.44
N MET A 265 4.29 19.56 0.36
CA MET A 265 4.34 21.01 0.25
C MET A 265 2.94 21.55 0.03
N PHE A 266 2.66 22.76 0.49
CA PHE A 266 1.37 23.39 0.26
C PHE A 266 1.44 24.91 0.13
N VAL A 267 0.50 25.46 -0.62
CA VAL A 267 0.23 26.90 -0.66
C VAL A 267 -1.24 27.16 -0.36
N SER A 268 -1.51 28.28 0.31
CA SER A 268 -2.86 28.74 0.63
C SER A 268 -2.98 30.21 0.28
N LYS A 269 -4.17 30.63 -0.19
CA LYS A 269 -4.45 32.06 -0.31
C LYS A 269 -4.92 32.60 1.03
N PRO A 270 -4.48 33.80 1.45
CA PRO A 270 -5.06 34.48 2.59
C PRO A 270 -6.59 34.54 2.46
N TYR A 271 -7.30 34.28 3.57
CA TYR A 271 -8.77 34.34 3.66
C TYR A 271 -9.56 33.34 2.81
N VAL A 272 -8.90 32.40 2.11
CA VAL A 272 -9.57 31.33 1.36
C VAL A 272 -9.36 29.99 2.06
N SER A 273 -10.41 29.18 2.18
CA SER A 273 -10.36 27.84 2.80
C SER A 273 -9.72 26.75 1.94
N ILE A 274 -9.21 27.14 0.76
CA ILE A 274 -8.67 26.25 -0.26
C ILE A 274 -7.15 26.14 -0.10
N LEU A 275 -6.68 24.90 -0.09
CA LEU A 275 -5.28 24.53 0.00
C LEU A 275 -4.86 23.80 -1.29
N TYR A 276 -3.68 24.11 -1.79
CA TYR A 276 -3.05 23.40 -2.90
C TYR A 276 -1.89 22.60 -2.33
N PHE A 277 -1.85 21.31 -2.61
CA PHE A 277 -0.86 20.37 -2.08
C PHE A 277 -0.05 19.75 -3.20
N SER A 278 1.26 19.63 -3.00
CA SER A 278 2.17 18.87 -3.87
C SER A 278 2.95 17.84 -3.04
N LYS A 279 3.56 16.87 -3.73
CA LYS A 279 4.43 15.88 -3.09
C LYS A 279 5.86 16.37 -2.91
N TYR A 280 6.37 17.16 -3.86
CA TYR A 280 7.80 17.48 -3.99
C TYR A 280 8.09 18.90 -4.50
N MET A 281 7.07 19.67 -4.91
CA MET A 281 7.29 21.01 -5.46
C MET A 281 7.37 22.02 -4.34
N GLU A 282 8.44 22.80 -4.33
CA GLU A 282 8.60 23.91 -3.40
C GLU A 282 7.43 24.91 -3.53
N PRO A 283 7.09 25.66 -2.47
CA PRO A 283 5.93 26.55 -2.44
C PRO A 283 5.87 27.54 -3.62
N GLU A 284 7.00 28.10 -4.03
CA GLU A 284 7.12 29.07 -5.13
C GLU A 284 6.77 28.44 -6.48
N GLU A 285 7.29 27.24 -6.74
CA GLU A 285 7.00 26.47 -7.96
C GLU A 285 5.53 26.07 -8.01
N LEU A 286 5.00 25.58 -6.89
CA LEU A 286 3.59 25.22 -6.76
C LEU A 286 2.68 26.44 -7.00
N ALA A 287 3.02 27.60 -6.43
CA ALA A 287 2.25 28.83 -6.64
C ALA A 287 2.22 29.25 -8.12
N THR A 288 3.36 29.11 -8.81
CA THR A 288 3.48 29.41 -10.25
C THR A 288 2.60 28.47 -11.07
N LEU A 289 2.71 27.16 -10.84
CA LEU A 289 1.92 26.15 -11.55
C LEU A 289 0.41 26.32 -11.31
N VAL A 290 0.00 26.67 -10.08
CA VAL A 290 -1.40 26.95 -9.76
C VAL A 290 -1.90 28.19 -10.52
N LYS A 291 -1.09 29.23 -10.64
CA LYS A 291 -1.43 30.45 -11.40
C LYS A 291 -1.60 30.14 -12.89
N GLU A 292 -0.69 29.39 -13.48
CA GLU A 292 -0.76 28.96 -14.87
C GLU A 292 -1.95 28.05 -15.17
N THR A 293 -2.24 27.11 -14.26
CA THR A 293 -3.39 26.20 -14.44
C THR A 293 -4.69 26.98 -14.43
N LYS A 294 -4.81 27.99 -13.57
CA LYS A 294 -5.99 28.86 -13.52
C LYS A 294 -6.13 29.75 -14.75
N SER A 295 -5.04 30.36 -15.23
CA SER A 295 -5.11 31.18 -16.45
C SER A 295 -5.49 30.36 -17.68
N LYS A 296 -5.02 29.10 -17.77
CA LYS A 296 -5.44 28.16 -18.83
C LYS A 296 -6.92 27.80 -18.78
N GLN A 297 -7.48 27.68 -17.56
CA GLN A 297 -8.89 27.31 -17.33
C GLN A 297 -9.85 28.50 -17.40
N ASP A 298 -9.39 29.75 -17.25
CA ASP A 298 -10.22 30.94 -17.35
C ASP A 298 -10.54 31.25 -18.83
N LEU A 299 -11.52 30.51 -19.36
CA LEU A 299 -12.01 30.64 -20.72
C LEU A 299 -12.47 32.07 -21.02
N LYS A 300 -13.08 32.77 -20.04
CA LYS A 300 -13.53 34.16 -20.21
C LYS A 300 -12.35 35.10 -20.42
N GLN A 301 -11.29 34.94 -19.64
CA GLN A 301 -10.10 35.75 -19.79
C GLN A 301 -9.37 35.45 -21.11
N ARG A 302 -9.30 34.19 -21.52
CA ARG A 302 -8.73 33.77 -22.81
C ARG A 302 -9.52 34.31 -24.01
N ILE A 303 -10.85 34.28 -23.95
CA ILE A 303 -11.72 34.89 -24.97
C ILE A 303 -11.43 36.39 -25.04
N LYS A 304 -11.39 37.09 -23.90
CA LYS A 304 -11.13 38.53 -23.84
C LYS A 304 -9.73 38.91 -24.36
N GLU A 305 -8.71 38.08 -24.13
CA GLU A 305 -7.35 38.30 -24.65
C GLU A 305 -7.27 38.03 -26.15
N ALA A 306 -7.88 36.94 -26.65
CA ALA A 306 -7.95 36.65 -28.08
C ALA A 306 -8.70 37.72 -28.87
N SER A 307 -9.79 38.28 -28.31
CA SER A 307 -10.55 39.36 -28.94
C SER A 307 -9.79 40.69 -29.05
N LYS A 308 -8.61 40.85 -28.41
CA LYS A 308 -7.77 42.04 -28.60
C LYS A 308 -6.88 41.96 -29.84
N PHE A 309 -6.79 40.79 -30.47
CA PHE A 309 -6.00 40.56 -31.68
C PHE A 309 -6.87 40.51 -32.95
N LEU A 310 -8.17 40.76 -32.81
CA LEU A 310 -9.13 41.02 -33.89
C LEU A 310 -9.40 42.53 -33.95
#